data_AF-A0A7C4SDI1-F1
#
_entry.id   AF-A0A7C4SDI1-F1
#
_cell.length_a   1.000
_cell.length_b   1.000
_cell.length_c   1.000
_cell.angle_alpha   90.00
_cell.angle_beta   90.00
_cell.angle_gamma   90.00
#
_symmetry.space_group_name_H-M   'P 1'
#
loop_
_entity.id
_entity.type
_entity.pdbx_description
1 polymer ?
#
loop_
_entity_poly.entity_id
_entity_poly.type
_entity_poly.pdbx_seq_one_letter_code
_entity_poly.pdbx_strand_id
1 'polypeptide(L)'
;MKAHESSERRAFLKKVGLFTVASFLARSRIEGAERVPTAIKRDLSRLKRLLEQMEAKGHQFWSVPRKDGEFLYFMVKAVQAKHVLEVGTSQGYSAIWMGLG
;
A
#
# COMPACT_ATOMS: atom_id res chain seq x y z
N MET A 1 8.88 -56.12 28.25
CA MET A 1 9.65 -55.03 27.62
C MET A 1 8.69 -54.10 26.89
N LYS A 2 8.57 -52.87 27.41
CA LYS A 2 8.03 -51.58 26.91
C LYS A 2 7.25 -51.55 25.58
N ALA A 3 5.93 -51.36 25.66
CA ALA A 3 5.06 -50.98 24.54
C ALA A 3 4.11 -49.79 24.89
N HIS A 4 4.51 -48.91 25.80
CA HIS A 4 3.64 -47.83 26.32
C HIS A 4 4.15 -46.40 26.07
N GLU A 5 5.28 -46.23 25.37
CA GLU A 5 6.04 -44.96 25.32
C GLU A 5 5.91 -44.19 23.97
N SER A 6 5.11 -44.69 23.02
CA SER A 6 5.04 -44.15 21.65
C SER A 6 3.85 -43.23 21.36
N SER A 7 2.82 -43.21 22.23
CA SER A 7 1.63 -42.36 22.09
C SER A 7 1.86 -40.92 22.56
N GLU A 8 2.67 -40.72 23.59
CA GLU A 8 2.91 -39.39 24.18
C GLU A 8 3.77 -38.48 23.28
N ARG A 9 4.71 -39.06 22.54
CA ARG A 9 5.57 -38.31 21.59
C ARG A 9 4.76 -37.72 20.42
N ARG A 10 3.68 -38.39 20.00
CA ARG A 10 2.77 -37.92 18.93
C ARG A 10 1.82 -36.82 19.41
N ALA A 11 1.44 -36.83 20.69
CA ALA A 11 0.64 -35.78 21.29
C ALA A 11 1.43 -34.47 21.46
N PHE A 12 2.72 -34.58 21.82
CA PHE A 12 3.62 -33.44 21.97
C PHE A 12 3.87 -32.70 20.64
N LEU A 13 4.15 -33.44 19.55
CA LEU A 13 4.36 -32.86 18.21
C LEU A 13 3.11 -32.12 17.68
N LYS A 14 1.90 -32.63 17.96
CA LYS A 14 0.65 -31.95 17.59
C LYS A 14 0.43 -30.65 18.36
N LYS A 15 0.77 -30.59 19.66
CA LYS A 15 0.61 -29.37 20.47
C LYS A 15 1.61 -28.28 20.10
N VAL A 16 2.87 -28.65 19.83
CA VAL A 16 3.92 -27.69 19.44
C VAL A 16 3.66 -27.14 18.04
N GLY A 17 3.34 -28.00 17.07
CA GLY A 17 3.05 -27.57 15.69
C GLY A 17 1.83 -26.64 15.58
N LEU A 18 0.79 -26.87 16.39
CA LEU A 18 -0.40 -26.03 16.40
C LEU A 18 -0.11 -24.64 17.00
N PHE A 19 0.77 -24.56 18.01
CA PHE A 19 1.14 -23.29 18.64
C PHE A 19 1.95 -22.40 17.70
N THR A 20 2.85 -22.98 16.89
CA THR A 20 3.68 -22.24 15.93
C THR A 20 2.84 -21.69 14.76
N VAL A 21 1.92 -22.48 14.23
CA VAL A 21 1.01 -22.03 13.15
C VAL A 21 -0.01 -21.01 13.66
N ALA A 22 -0.60 -21.22 14.84
CA ALA A 22 -1.53 -20.26 15.44
C ALA A 22 -0.85 -18.92 15.75
N SER A 23 0.39 -18.95 16.25
CA SER A 23 1.17 -17.73 16.51
C SER A 23 1.56 -17.01 15.22
N PHE A 24 1.92 -17.74 14.16
CA PHE A 24 2.25 -17.17 12.85
C PHE A 24 1.03 -16.52 12.18
N LEU A 25 -0.13 -17.20 12.20
CA LEU A 25 -1.41 -16.67 11.69
C LEU A 25 -1.95 -15.50 12.53
N ALA A 26 -1.75 -15.51 13.84
CA ALA A 26 -2.11 -14.39 14.70
C ALA A 26 -1.20 -13.18 14.44
N ARG A 27 0.09 -13.40 14.18
CA ARG A 27 1.08 -12.34 13.93
C ARG A 27 0.88 -11.67 12.56
N SER A 28 0.57 -12.44 11.50
CA SER A 28 0.20 -11.88 10.19
C SER A 28 -1.08 -11.03 10.24
N ARG A 29 -1.99 -11.30 11.18
CA ARG A 29 -3.23 -10.54 11.34
C ARG A 29 -3.03 -9.19 12.05
N ILE A 30 -2.00 -9.07 12.88
CA ILE A 30 -1.68 -7.82 13.60
C ILE A 30 -0.86 -6.88 12.69
N GLU A 31 0.01 -7.41 11.83
CA GLU A 31 0.81 -6.59 10.89
C GLU A 31 -0.02 -6.04 9.71
N GLY A 32 -1.14 -6.70 9.36
CA GLY A 32 -2.06 -6.28 8.30
C GLY A 32 -3.21 -5.36 8.74
N ALA A 33 -3.19 -4.84 9.98
CA ALA A 33 -4.15 -3.83 10.42
C ALA A 33 -3.83 -2.48 9.78
N GLU A 34 -4.03 -2.39 8.47
CA GLU A 34 -4.11 -1.12 7.75
C GLU A 34 -5.16 -0.28 8.47
N ARG A 35 -4.72 0.77 9.16
CA ARG A 35 -5.63 1.77 9.73
C ARG A 35 -6.38 2.34 8.54
N VAL A 36 -7.60 1.87 8.30
CA VAL A 36 -8.50 2.44 7.29
C VAL A 36 -8.59 3.92 7.63
N PRO A 37 -7.96 4.81 6.84
CA PRO A 37 -8.01 6.23 7.15
C PRO A 37 -9.49 6.60 7.08
N THR A 38 -10.01 7.21 8.14
CA THR A 38 -11.33 7.85 8.11
C THR A 38 -11.42 8.67 6.83
N ALA A 39 -12.49 8.46 6.05
CA ALA A 39 -12.61 9.02 4.72
C ALA A 39 -12.40 10.54 4.75
N ILE A 40 -11.19 10.99 4.40
CA ILE A 40 -10.85 12.40 4.34
C ILE A 40 -11.72 12.97 3.23
N LYS A 41 -12.62 13.90 3.58
CA LYS A 41 -13.39 14.63 2.58
C LYS A 41 -12.41 15.37 1.67
N ARG A 42 -12.36 14.95 0.41
CA ARG A 42 -11.51 15.58 -0.60
C ARG A 42 -12.11 16.94 -0.95
N ASP A 43 -11.41 18.02 -0.58
CA ASP A 43 -11.70 19.36 -1.08
C ASP A 43 -11.17 19.47 -2.52
N LEU A 44 -12.05 19.18 -3.48
CA LEU A 44 -11.73 19.19 -4.91
C LEU A 44 -11.33 20.58 -5.41
N SER A 45 -11.89 21.64 -4.83
CA SER A 45 -11.58 23.02 -5.20
C SER A 45 -10.16 23.40 -4.78
N ARG A 46 -9.76 23.03 -3.55
CA ARG A 46 -8.39 23.21 -3.07
C ARG A 46 -7.39 22.40 -3.88
N LEU A 47 -7.71 21.14 -4.21
CA LEU A 47 -6.86 20.29 -5.04
C LEU A 47 -6.68 20.87 -6.44
N LYS A 48 -7.77 21.31 -7.10
CA LYS A 48 -7.70 21.91 -8.44
C LYS A 48 -6.81 23.15 -8.43
N ARG A 49 -7.00 24.05 -7.46
CA ARG A 49 -6.16 25.26 -7.31
C ARG A 49 -4.70 24.91 -7.07
N LEU A 50 -4.40 23.88 -6.28
CA LEU A 50 -3.03 23.42 -6.06
C LEU A 50 -2.39 22.92 -7.36
N LEU A 51 -3.09 22.08 -8.13
CA LEU A 51 -2.58 21.58 -9.41
C LEU A 51 -2.31 22.71 -10.41
N GLU A 52 -3.20 23.71 -10.49
CA GLU A 52 -3.00 24.89 -11.34
C GLU A 52 -1.76 25.70 -10.91
N GLN A 53 -1.55 25.89 -9.60
CA GLN A 53 -0.37 26.58 -9.07
C GLN A 53 0.94 25.84 -9.35
N MET A 54 0.92 24.51 -9.23
CA MET A 54 2.10 23.67 -9.51
C MET A 54 2.41 23.63 -11.00
N GLU A 55 1.39 23.56 -11.86
CA GLU A 55 1.52 23.61 -13.32
C GLU A 55 2.14 24.92 -13.79
N ALA A 56 1.69 26.06 -13.25
CA ALA A 56 2.27 27.37 -13.56
C ALA A 56 3.78 27.44 -13.25
N LYS A 57 4.25 26.71 -12.23
CA LYS A 57 5.68 26.62 -11.86
C LYS A 57 6.39 25.43 -12.50
N GLY A 58 5.70 24.63 -13.32
CA GLY A 58 6.19 23.35 -13.83
C GLY A 58 7.53 23.45 -14.57
N HIS A 59 7.74 24.55 -15.29
CA HIS A 59 8.99 24.84 -15.99
C HIS A 59 10.22 24.97 -15.05
N GLN A 60 10.04 25.45 -13.82
CA GLN A 60 11.13 25.59 -12.83
C GLN A 60 11.52 24.24 -12.22
N PHE A 61 10.56 23.32 -12.16
CA PHE A 61 10.70 22.04 -11.47
C PHE A 61 10.76 20.86 -12.43
N TRP A 62 10.89 21.10 -13.74
CA TRP A 62 10.88 20.07 -14.78
C TRP A 62 9.69 19.11 -14.64
N SER A 63 8.52 19.66 -14.25
CA SER A 63 7.31 18.89 -14.08
C SER A 63 6.76 18.44 -15.43
N VAL A 64 6.15 17.25 -15.44
CA VAL A 64 5.44 16.75 -16.62
C VAL A 64 4.32 17.72 -17.04
N PRO A 65 4.04 17.84 -18.34
CA PRO A 65 2.85 18.54 -18.83
C PRO A 65 1.56 17.97 -18.20
N ARG A 66 0.52 18.81 -18.13
CA ARG A 66 -0.80 18.42 -17.61
C ARG A 66 -1.33 17.11 -18.21
N LYS A 67 -1.26 16.99 -19.54
CA LYS A 67 -1.74 15.80 -20.27
C LYS A 67 -1.01 14.53 -19.87
N ASP A 68 0.28 14.63 -19.59
CA ASP A 68 1.12 13.51 -19.18
C ASP A 68 0.78 13.10 -17.74
N GLY A 69 0.50 14.06 -16.85
CA GLY A 69 -0.07 13.78 -15.53
C GLY A 69 -1.41 13.05 -15.60
N GLU A 70 -2.34 13.53 -16.42
CA GLU A 70 -3.63 12.86 -16.67
C GLU A 70 -3.46 11.45 -17.24
N PHE A 71 -2.46 11.25 -18.11
CA PHE A 71 -2.11 9.94 -18.62
C PHE A 71 -1.57 9.01 -17.54
N LEU A 72 -0.70 9.48 -16.64
CA LEU A 72 -0.22 8.70 -15.49
C LEU A 72 -1.39 8.28 -14.58
N TYR A 73 -2.33 9.18 -14.29
CA TYR A 73 -3.56 8.85 -13.57
C TYR A 73 -4.35 7.75 -14.28
N PHE A 74 -4.57 7.90 -15.59
CA PHE A 74 -5.27 6.88 -16.38
C PHE A 74 -4.57 5.52 -16.30
N MET A 75 -3.23 5.48 -16.40
CA MET A 75 -2.47 4.24 -16.28
C MET A 75 -2.68 3.57 -14.92
N VAL A 76 -2.58 4.32 -13.82
CA VAL A 76 -2.81 3.80 -12.45
C VAL A 76 -4.21 3.20 -12.33
N LYS A 77 -5.24 3.89 -12.85
CA LYS A 77 -6.62 3.38 -12.88
C LYS A 77 -6.75 2.12 -13.72
N ALA A 78 -6.19 2.12 -14.92
CA ALA A 78 -6.36 1.04 -15.90
C ALA A 78 -5.79 -0.28 -15.40
N VAL A 79 -4.65 -0.24 -14.71
CA VAL A 79 -4.00 -1.45 -14.15
C VAL A 79 -4.42 -1.75 -12.71
N GLN A 80 -5.31 -0.94 -12.13
CA GLN A 80 -5.75 -1.04 -10.72
C GLN A 80 -4.57 -1.09 -9.72
N ALA A 81 -3.52 -0.31 -9.98
CA ALA A 81 -2.30 -0.33 -9.18
C ALA A 81 -2.60 -0.02 -7.70
N LYS A 82 -2.06 -0.87 -6.81
CA LYS A 82 -2.14 -0.67 -5.35
C LYS A 82 -0.91 0.02 -4.78
N HIS A 83 0.22 -0.16 -5.45
CA HIS A 83 1.50 0.41 -5.07
C HIS A 83 2.16 1.00 -6.31
N VAL A 84 2.56 2.25 -6.21
CA VAL A 84 3.27 2.99 -7.26
C VAL A 84 4.56 3.52 -6.65
N LEU A 85 5.69 3.28 -7.31
CA LEU A 85 6.99 3.83 -6.93
C LEU A 85 7.33 4.97 -7.90
N GLU A 86 7.58 6.16 -7.36
CA GLU A 86 8.12 7.28 -8.10
C GLU A 86 9.62 7.41 -7.79
N VAL A 87 10.44 7.57 -8.84
CA VAL A 87 11.86 7.89 -8.71
C VAL A 87 12.07 9.28 -9.31
N GLY A 88 12.43 10.24 -8.46
CA GLY A 88 12.58 11.65 -8.85
C GLY A 88 11.29 12.46 -8.71
N THR A 89 10.92 12.79 -7.47
CA THR A 89 9.64 13.45 -7.14
C THR A 89 9.55 14.92 -7.56
N SER A 90 10.67 15.65 -7.59
CA SER A 90 10.65 17.12 -7.80
C SER A 90 9.65 17.80 -6.84
N GLN A 91 8.75 18.67 -7.32
CA GLN A 91 7.67 19.27 -6.52
C GLN A 91 6.47 18.34 -6.27
N GLY A 92 6.49 17.09 -6.76
CA GLY A 92 5.45 16.08 -6.54
C GLY A 92 4.20 16.18 -7.44
N TYR A 93 4.28 16.93 -8.56
CA TYR A 93 3.13 17.10 -9.47
C TYR A 93 2.67 15.76 -10.08
N SER A 94 3.61 14.96 -10.59
CA SER A 94 3.38 13.59 -11.08
C SER A 94 2.85 12.65 -10.01
N ALA A 95 3.41 12.72 -8.80
CA ALA A 95 2.97 11.92 -7.65
C ALA A 95 1.49 12.14 -7.32
N ILE A 96 1.02 13.39 -7.33
CA ILE A 96 -0.39 13.71 -7.07
C ILE A 96 -1.30 13.06 -8.11
N TRP A 97 -0.94 13.16 -9.40
CA TRP A 97 -1.71 12.52 -10.47
C TRP A 97 -1.83 11.01 -10.28
N MET A 98 -0.72 10.33 -10.00
CA MET A 98 -0.73 8.89 -9.73
C MET A 98 -1.53 8.54 -8.47
N GLY A 99 -1.41 9.34 -7.40
CA GLY A 99 -2.11 9.10 -6.13
C GLY A 99 -3.62 9.38 -6.13
N LEU A 100 -4.15 10.01 -7.19
CA LEU A 100 -5.60 10.17 -7.37
C LEU A 100 -6.27 8.89 -7.92
N GLY A 101 -5.48 7.98 -8.49
CA GLY A 101 -5.91 6.72 -9.10
C GLY A 101 -6.52 5.74 -8.10
#